data_AF-A0A833ZG70-F1
#
_entry.id   AF-A0A833ZG70-F1
#
_cell.length_a   1.000
_cell.length_b   1.000
_cell.length_c   1.000
_cell.angle_alpha   90.00
_cell.angle_beta   90.00
_cell.angle_gamma   90.00
#
_symmetry.space_group_name_H-M   'P 1'
#
loop_
_entity.id
_entity.type
_entity.pdbx_description
1 polymer ?
#
loop_
_entity_poly.entity_id
_entity_poly.type
_entity_poly.pdbx_seq_one_letter_code
_entity_poly.pdbx_strand_id
1 'polypeptide(L)'
;MLSKLKHECGAAFTSKLEGMFKDMELSKDIMIQFKQVKYMQNQNVPGNIELTVNILTMGYWPTYVPMEVHLPPEMVKLQEIFKTFYLGKHSGRKLQWQSTLGHCVLKAEFKEGKKELQVSLFQTLVLLMFNEGEEFSLEEIKQATGIEDGELRRTLQSLACGKARVLAKNPKGKDIEDGDKFICNDDFKHKLFRIKINQIQMKETVEEQASTTERVFQDRQYQIDAAIVRIMKMRKTLSHNLLVSEVYNQLKFPVKPADLKKRIESLIDRDYMERDKENPNQYNYIA
;
A
#
# COMPACT_ATOMS: atom_id res chain seq x y z
N MET A 1 -17.59 -12.42 6.33
CA MET A 1 -17.67 -11.71 5.04
C MET A 1 -16.91 -12.43 3.94
N LEU A 2 -15.60 -12.67 4.09
CA LEU A 2 -14.78 -13.32 3.06
C LEU A 2 -15.27 -14.72 2.65
N SER A 3 -15.70 -15.55 3.60
CA SER A 3 -16.32 -16.87 3.32
C SER A 3 -17.57 -16.75 2.43
N LYS A 4 -18.41 -15.72 2.62
CA LYS A 4 -19.57 -15.47 1.76
C LYS A 4 -19.15 -15.07 0.36
N LEU A 5 -18.16 -14.18 0.22
CA LEU A 5 -17.63 -13.79 -1.10
C LEU A 5 -16.99 -14.99 -1.84
N LYS A 6 -16.34 -15.89 -1.12
CA LYS A 6 -15.78 -17.12 -1.69
C LYS A 6 -16.87 -18.03 -2.23
N HIS A 7 -17.97 -18.16 -1.50
CA HIS A 7 -19.12 -18.96 -1.91
C HIS A 7 -19.78 -18.39 -3.18
N GLU A 8 -20.06 -17.08 -3.20
CA GLU A 8 -20.78 -16.42 -4.30
C GLU A 8 -19.89 -16.18 -5.54
N CYS A 9 -18.61 -15.82 -5.34
CA CYS A 9 -17.72 -15.36 -6.42
C CYS A 9 -16.60 -16.36 -6.75
N GLY A 10 -16.46 -17.43 -5.97
CA GLY A 10 -15.45 -18.48 -6.17
C GLY A 10 -14.10 -18.20 -5.48
N ALA A 11 -13.31 -19.26 -5.33
CA ALA A 11 -12.04 -19.23 -4.60
C ALA A 11 -10.94 -18.37 -5.25
N ALA A 12 -10.92 -18.28 -6.58
CA ALA A 12 -9.93 -17.45 -7.29
C ALA A 12 -10.14 -15.96 -6.99
N PHE A 13 -11.40 -15.53 -6.83
CA PHE A 13 -11.75 -14.13 -6.55
C PHE A 13 -11.25 -13.68 -5.17
N THR A 14 -11.38 -14.53 -4.16
CA THR A 14 -10.94 -14.21 -2.78
C THR A 14 -9.47 -14.53 -2.52
N SER A 15 -8.76 -15.17 -3.45
CA SER A 15 -7.39 -15.66 -3.25
C SER A 15 -6.41 -14.60 -2.72
N LYS A 16 -6.41 -13.40 -3.29
CA LYS A 16 -5.56 -12.29 -2.83
C LYS A 16 -5.91 -11.85 -1.41
N LEU A 17 -7.20 -11.71 -1.10
CA LEU A 17 -7.68 -11.33 0.23
C LEU A 17 -7.31 -12.39 1.28
N GLU A 18 -7.46 -13.68 0.96
CA GLU A 18 -7.02 -14.78 1.82
C GLU A 18 -5.50 -14.74 2.05
N GLY A 19 -4.74 -14.45 0.99
CA GLY A 19 -3.30 -14.22 1.06
C GLY A 19 -2.90 -13.07 2.00
N MET A 20 -3.64 -11.96 1.99
CA MET A 20 -3.41 -10.83 2.89
C MET A 20 -3.57 -11.24 4.36
N PHE A 21 -4.60 -12.02 4.71
CA PHE A 21 -4.77 -12.51 6.08
C PHE A 21 -3.65 -13.47 6.48
N LYS A 22 -3.24 -14.36 5.57
CA LYS A 22 -2.13 -15.28 5.80
C LYS A 22 -0.81 -14.56 6.05
N ASP A 23 -0.54 -13.48 5.32
CA ASP A 23 0.63 -12.63 5.54
C ASP A 23 0.63 -12.01 6.95
N MET A 24 -0.54 -11.61 7.47
CA MET A 24 -0.67 -11.05 8.82
C MET A 24 -0.36 -12.07 9.91
N GLU A 25 -0.81 -13.30 9.74
CA GLU A 25 -0.50 -14.40 10.67
C GLU A 25 0.98 -14.75 10.63
N LEU A 26 1.53 -14.95 9.43
CA LEU A 26 2.94 -15.27 9.25
C LEU A 26 3.86 -14.16 9.81
N SER A 27 3.46 -12.89 9.65
CA SER A 27 4.19 -11.75 10.20
C SER A 27 4.30 -11.81 11.73
N LYS A 28 3.24 -12.23 12.42
CA LYS A 28 3.25 -12.40 13.89
C LYS A 28 4.25 -13.47 14.30
N ASP A 29 4.26 -14.61 13.61
CA ASP A 29 5.18 -15.71 13.91
C ASP A 29 6.63 -15.30 13.68
N ILE A 30 6.91 -14.61 12.57
CA ILE A 30 8.23 -14.06 12.26
C ILE A 30 8.67 -13.06 13.35
N MET A 31 7.75 -12.21 13.83
CA MET A 31 8.05 -11.26 14.89
C MET A 31 8.33 -11.92 16.25
N ILE A 32 7.65 -13.01 16.59
CA ILE A 32 7.97 -13.81 17.79
C ILE A 32 9.39 -14.34 17.69
N GLN A 33 9.76 -14.93 16.56
CA GLN A 33 11.10 -15.46 16.34
C GLN A 33 12.17 -14.35 16.37
N PHE A 34 11.87 -13.19 15.79
CA PHE A 34 12.77 -12.04 15.81
C PHE A 34 13.03 -11.56 17.25
N LYS A 35 11.97 -11.40 18.05
CA LYS A 35 12.09 -10.98 19.46
C LYS A 35 12.87 -12.01 20.30
N GLN A 36 12.70 -13.31 20.04
CA GLN A 36 13.47 -14.37 20.71
C GLN A 36 14.95 -14.31 20.37
N VAL A 37 15.32 -14.23 19.08
CA VAL A 37 16.72 -14.14 18.65
C VAL A 37 17.37 -12.87 19.21
N LYS A 38 16.67 -11.74 19.18
CA LYS A 38 17.14 -10.48 19.75
C LYS A 38 17.46 -10.61 21.25
N TYR A 39 16.59 -11.27 22.02
CA TYR A 39 16.81 -11.51 23.45
C TYR A 39 18.01 -12.45 23.69
N MET A 40 18.10 -13.54 22.93
CA MET A 40 19.19 -14.53 23.07
C MET A 40 20.57 -13.97 22.70
N GLN A 41 20.65 -13.11 21.71
CA GLN A 41 21.92 -12.54 21.24
C GLN A 41 22.39 -11.34 22.07
N ASN A 42 21.64 -10.95 23.10
CA ASN A 42 21.91 -9.80 23.96
C ASN A 42 22.30 -8.54 23.16
N GLN A 43 21.71 -8.38 21.96
CA GLN A 43 21.98 -7.23 21.13
C GLN A 43 21.35 -6.02 21.81
N ASN A 44 22.18 -5.20 22.45
CA ASN A 44 21.82 -3.85 22.89
C ASN A 44 21.44 -3.04 21.65
N VAL A 45 20.15 -3.07 21.33
CA VAL A 45 19.56 -2.17 20.34
C VAL A 45 19.68 -0.76 20.91
N PRO A 46 20.29 0.18 20.17
CA PRO A 46 20.25 1.59 20.57
C PRO A 46 18.81 2.08 20.58
N GLY A 47 18.45 2.80 21.64
CA GLY A 47 17.13 3.35 21.81
C GLY A 47 16.13 2.37 22.46
N ASN A 48 15.32 2.88 23.38
CA ASN A 48 14.19 2.18 24.01
C ASN A 48 13.00 2.01 23.03
N ILE A 49 13.27 1.68 21.76
CA ILE A 49 12.27 1.57 20.70
C ILE A 49 11.80 0.11 20.56
N GLU A 50 10.50 -0.10 20.74
CA GLU A 50 9.86 -1.38 20.42
C GLU A 50 9.45 -1.43 18.94
N LEU A 51 10.08 -2.30 18.16
CA LEU A 51 9.77 -2.53 16.75
C LEU A 51 8.82 -3.72 16.57
N THR A 52 7.77 -3.52 15.76
CA THR A 52 6.93 -4.60 15.21
C THR A 52 6.83 -4.41 13.70
N VAL A 53 7.07 -5.47 12.94
CA VAL A 53 7.10 -5.45 11.47
C VAL A 53 6.05 -6.40 10.91
N ASN A 54 5.33 -5.94 9.89
CA ASN A 54 4.46 -6.77 9.07
C ASN A 54 5.09 -6.96 7.69
N ILE A 55 5.22 -8.21 7.26
CA ILE A 55 5.79 -8.59 5.96
C ILE A 55 4.65 -8.96 5.01
N LEU A 56 4.58 -8.25 3.89
CA LEU A 56 3.47 -8.33 2.94
C LEU A 56 3.96 -8.92 1.62
N THR A 57 3.24 -9.89 1.09
CA THR A 57 3.54 -10.48 -0.23
C THR A 57 3.02 -9.55 -1.33
N MET A 58 3.94 -8.94 -2.09
CA MET A 58 3.62 -7.89 -3.08
C MET A 58 2.49 -8.27 -4.07
N GLY A 59 2.34 -9.54 -4.43
CA GLY A 59 1.29 -10.01 -5.35
C GLY A 59 -0.13 -10.08 -4.77
N TYR A 60 -0.28 -10.05 -3.44
CA TYR A 60 -1.59 -10.11 -2.77
C TYR A 60 -2.11 -8.73 -2.37
N TRP A 61 -1.21 -7.79 -2.09
CA TRP A 61 -1.56 -6.45 -1.61
C TRP A 61 -1.66 -5.45 -2.76
N PRO A 62 -2.39 -4.33 -2.57
CA PRO A 62 -2.35 -3.21 -3.50
C PRO A 62 -0.91 -2.74 -3.77
N THR A 63 -0.67 -2.22 -4.97
CA THR A 63 0.62 -1.61 -5.29
C THR A 63 0.73 -0.26 -4.57
N TYR A 64 1.65 -0.17 -3.63
CA TYR A 64 1.99 1.06 -2.93
C TYR A 64 3.18 1.74 -3.60
N VAL A 65 3.08 3.05 -3.82
CA VAL A 65 4.20 3.85 -4.33
C VAL A 65 5.20 4.06 -3.19
N PRO A 66 6.47 3.62 -3.34
CA PRO A 66 7.49 3.87 -2.33
C PRO A 66 7.75 5.37 -2.21
N MET A 67 7.92 5.86 -0.97
CA MET A 67 8.32 7.23 -0.68
C MET A 67 9.60 7.20 0.15
N GLU A 68 10.63 7.87 -0.35
CA GLU A 68 11.87 8.07 0.38
C GLU A 68 11.67 9.14 1.45
N VAL A 69 12.17 8.88 2.65
CA VAL A 69 12.11 9.80 3.79
C VAL A 69 13.38 9.66 4.62
N HIS A 70 13.75 10.70 5.34
CA HIS A 70 14.90 10.69 6.23
C HIS A 70 14.49 10.12 7.59
N LEU A 71 14.83 8.85 7.82
CA LEU A 71 14.62 8.19 9.10
C LEU A 71 15.75 8.54 10.10
N PRO A 72 15.44 8.72 11.39
CA PRO A 72 16.46 8.83 12.43
C PRO A 72 17.40 7.63 12.42
N PRO A 73 18.70 7.82 12.73
CA PRO A 73 19.70 6.74 12.68
C PRO A 73 19.32 5.49 13.49
N GLU A 74 18.66 5.67 14.64
CA GLU A 74 18.17 4.56 15.48
C GLU A 74 17.14 3.69 14.75
N MET A 75 16.22 4.32 14.00
CA MET A 75 15.20 3.61 13.22
C MET A 75 15.82 2.88 12.03
N VAL A 76 16.79 3.50 11.34
CA VAL A 76 17.53 2.86 10.24
C VAL A 76 18.26 1.61 10.73
N LYS A 77 18.96 1.72 11.86
CA LYS A 77 19.66 0.58 12.46
C LYS A 77 18.70 -0.56 12.80
N LEU A 78 17.54 -0.25 13.35
CA LEU A 78 16.48 -1.23 13.63
C LEU A 78 15.96 -1.92 12.37
N GLN A 79 15.75 -1.17 11.29
CA GLN A 79 15.35 -1.73 10.00
C GLN A 79 16.41 -2.68 9.43
N GLU A 80 17.70 -2.32 9.49
CA GLU A 80 18.78 -3.16 8.99
C GLU A 80 19.01 -4.44 9.83
N ILE A 81 18.86 -4.35 11.16
CA ILE A 81 18.89 -5.53 12.05
C ILE A 81 17.77 -6.50 11.65
N PHE A 82 16.54 -6.00 11.50
CA PHE A 82 15.41 -6.83 11.08
C PHE A 82 15.60 -7.42 9.68
N LYS A 83 16.06 -6.62 8.73
CA LYS A 83 16.32 -7.05 7.34
C LYS A 83 17.36 -8.15 7.28
N THR A 84 18.46 -8.04 8.03
CA THR A 84 19.49 -9.07 8.11
C THR A 84 18.92 -10.37 8.68
N PHE A 85 18.15 -10.29 9.76
CA PHE A 85 17.45 -11.43 10.33
C PHE A 85 16.51 -12.11 9.31
N TYR A 86 15.69 -11.33 8.62
CA TYR A 86 14.69 -11.84 7.69
C TYR A 86 15.36 -12.52 6.48
N LEU A 87 16.33 -11.86 5.85
CA LEU A 87 17.01 -12.38 4.67
C LEU A 87 17.90 -13.58 5.00
N GLY A 88 18.44 -13.66 6.22
CA GLY A 88 19.18 -14.84 6.70
C GLY A 88 18.31 -16.10 6.79
N LYS A 89 17.01 -15.97 7.03
CA LYS A 89 16.05 -17.10 7.05
C LYS A 89 15.33 -17.32 5.72
N HIS A 90 15.19 -16.28 4.92
CA HIS A 90 14.41 -16.30 3.67
C HIS A 90 15.29 -15.91 2.48
N SER A 91 16.16 -16.84 2.07
CA SER A 91 17.04 -16.67 0.92
C SER A 91 16.26 -16.45 -0.38
N GLY A 92 16.82 -15.65 -1.29
CA GLY A 92 16.22 -15.32 -2.59
C GLY A 92 15.10 -14.29 -2.54
N ARG A 93 14.83 -13.66 -1.38
CA ARG A 93 13.84 -12.58 -1.25
C ARG A 93 14.49 -11.20 -1.26
N LYS A 94 13.72 -10.19 -1.67
CA LYS A 94 14.06 -8.77 -1.55
C LYS A 94 12.99 -8.08 -0.72
N LEU A 95 13.42 -7.23 0.21
CA LEU A 95 12.52 -6.41 1.02
C LEU A 95 12.47 -4.97 0.48
N GLN A 96 11.31 -4.35 0.60
CA GLN A 96 11.09 -2.94 0.31
C GLN A 96 10.19 -2.37 1.42
N TRP A 97 10.70 -1.39 2.16
CA TRP A 97 9.94 -0.71 3.21
C TRP A 97 8.91 0.25 2.62
N GLN A 98 7.73 0.30 3.21
CA GLN A 98 6.62 1.16 2.78
C GLN A 98 6.29 2.16 3.89
N SER A 99 6.93 3.33 3.83
CA SER A 99 6.81 4.39 4.86
C SER A 99 5.38 4.89 5.05
N THR A 100 4.59 4.88 3.97
CA THR A 100 3.18 5.30 3.94
C THR A 100 2.26 4.46 4.83
N LEU A 101 2.64 3.22 5.14
CA LEU A 101 1.89 2.31 6.01
C LEU A 101 2.43 2.29 7.46
N GLY A 102 3.54 2.97 7.70
CA GLY A 102 4.21 3.03 8.99
C GLY A 102 3.42 3.86 10.01
N HIS A 103 3.41 3.40 11.26
CA HIS A 103 2.88 4.15 12.38
C HIS A 103 3.71 3.88 13.63
N CYS A 104 3.69 4.83 14.57
CA CYS A 104 4.44 4.78 15.80
C CYS A 104 3.58 5.25 16.98
N VAL A 105 4.04 4.93 18.19
CA VAL A 105 3.52 5.50 19.43
C VAL A 105 4.63 6.35 20.04
N LEU A 106 4.38 7.65 20.18
CA LEU A 106 5.31 8.60 20.79
C LEU A 106 4.88 8.92 22.20
N LYS A 107 5.83 8.99 23.13
CA LYS A 107 5.62 9.59 24.44
C LYS A 107 5.92 11.07 24.31
N ALA A 108 4.93 11.90 24.61
CA ALA A 108 5.03 13.36 24.54
C ALA A 108 4.91 13.95 25.94
N GLU A 109 5.78 14.89 26.26
CA GLU A 109 5.75 15.63 27.52
C GLU A 109 5.19 17.02 27.27
N PHE A 110 3.97 17.26 27.76
CA PHE A 110 3.32 18.57 27.73
C PHE A 110 3.27 19.16 29.13
N LYS A 111 2.99 20.46 29.25
CA LYS A 111 2.87 21.15 30.55
C LYS A 111 1.83 20.53 31.48
N GLU A 112 0.70 20.06 30.93
CA GLU A 112 -0.35 19.39 31.70
C GLU A 112 -0.11 17.89 31.95
N GLY A 113 1.06 17.39 31.56
CA GLY A 113 1.50 16.03 31.83
C GLY A 113 1.79 15.20 30.59
N LYS A 114 2.26 13.97 30.83
CA LYS A 114 2.68 13.04 29.80
C LYS A 114 1.49 12.47 29.04
N LYS A 115 1.63 12.30 27.72
CA LYS A 115 0.63 11.68 26.83
C LYS A 115 1.32 10.69 25.89
N GLU A 116 0.53 9.79 25.31
CA GLU A 116 0.96 8.93 24.22
C GLU A 116 0.24 9.28 22.93
N LEU A 117 0.98 9.56 21.87
CA LEU A 117 0.46 9.89 20.56
C LEU A 117 0.63 8.70 19.62
N GLN A 118 -0.48 8.11 19.19
CA GLN A 118 -0.48 7.16 18.08
C GLN A 118 -0.57 7.94 16.78
N VAL A 119 0.51 7.91 16.01
CA VAL A 119 0.75 8.75 14.83
C VAL A 119 1.29 7.90 13.68
N SER A 120 1.12 8.37 12.46
CA SER A 120 1.81 7.84 11.28
C SER A 120 3.33 8.09 11.35
N LEU A 121 4.10 7.37 10.53
CA LEU A 121 5.53 7.57 10.42
C LEU A 121 5.89 9.00 10.01
N PHE A 122 5.16 9.59 9.05
CA PHE A 122 5.41 10.96 8.60
C PHE A 122 5.18 11.99 9.72
N GLN A 123 4.09 11.84 10.47
CA GLN A 123 3.84 12.66 11.66
C GLN A 123 4.94 12.46 12.71
N THR A 124 5.47 11.25 12.87
CA THR A 124 6.59 10.98 13.78
C THR A 124 7.83 11.75 13.39
N LEU A 125 8.22 11.73 12.11
CA LEU A 125 9.41 12.45 11.64
C LEU A 125 9.31 13.95 11.91
N VAL A 126 8.15 14.54 11.62
CA VAL A 126 7.88 15.97 11.89
C VAL A 126 7.96 16.26 13.40
N LEU A 127 7.30 15.47 14.24
CA LEU A 127 7.26 15.72 15.69
C LEU A 127 8.63 15.56 16.36
N LEU A 128 9.48 14.65 15.86
CA LEU A 128 10.81 14.43 16.42
C LEU A 128 11.74 15.64 16.25
N MET A 129 11.54 16.47 15.21
CA MET A 129 12.32 17.69 14.99
C MET A 129 12.21 18.67 16.17
N PHE A 130 11.04 18.71 16.82
CA PHE A 130 10.78 19.62 17.93
C PHE A 130 11.46 19.22 19.26
N ASN A 131 12.24 18.13 19.27
CA ASN A 131 13.15 17.85 20.39
C ASN A 131 14.44 18.69 20.32
N GLU A 132 14.81 19.20 19.13
CA GLU A 132 16.06 19.94 18.90
C GLU A 132 15.83 21.38 18.41
N GLY A 133 14.57 21.79 18.22
CA GLY A 133 14.22 23.16 17.85
C GLY A 133 12.79 23.54 18.25
N GLU A 134 12.52 24.84 18.30
CA GLU A 134 11.24 25.37 18.82
C GLU A 134 10.25 25.77 17.72
N GLU A 135 10.75 26.28 16.58
CA GLU A 135 9.97 26.76 15.46
C GLU A 135 10.60 26.30 14.14
N PHE A 136 9.76 25.80 13.23
CA PHE A 136 10.19 25.43 11.87
C PHE A 136 9.16 25.91 10.83
N SER A 137 9.66 26.37 9.69
CA SER A 137 8.87 26.63 8.48
C SER A 137 8.54 25.34 7.72
N LEU A 138 7.55 25.39 6.82
CA LEU A 138 7.22 24.27 5.94
C LEU A 138 8.45 23.72 5.19
N GLU A 139 9.28 24.62 4.65
CA GLU A 139 10.44 24.25 3.84
C GLU A 139 11.54 23.56 4.68
N GLU A 140 11.79 24.04 5.90
CA GLU A 140 12.75 23.40 6.81
C GLU A 140 12.31 21.98 7.19
N ILE A 141 11.00 21.78 7.46
CA ILE A 141 10.44 20.47 7.77
C ILE A 141 10.55 19.54 6.54
N LYS A 142 10.26 20.06 5.35
CA LYS A 142 10.37 19.31 4.09
C LYS A 142 11.80 18.84 3.86
N GLN A 143 12.78 19.73 3.98
CA GLN A 143 14.18 19.40 3.79
C GLN A 143 14.67 18.37 4.82
N ALA A 144 14.32 18.55 6.10
CA ALA A 144 14.75 17.66 7.17
C ALA A 144 14.15 16.26 7.04
N THR A 145 12.86 16.15 6.73
CA THR A 145 12.14 14.86 6.71
C THR A 145 12.14 14.15 5.36
N GLY A 146 12.34 14.88 4.26
CA GLY A 146 12.28 14.35 2.90
C GLY A 146 10.85 14.00 2.43
N ILE A 147 9.81 14.39 3.17
CA ILE A 147 8.42 14.08 2.80
C ILE A 147 8.00 14.94 1.60
N GLU A 148 7.33 14.31 0.63
CA GLU A 148 6.79 15.00 -0.54
C GLU A 148 5.77 16.09 -0.14
N ASP A 149 5.79 17.21 -0.86
CA ASP A 149 5.02 18.42 -0.54
C ASP A 149 3.54 18.16 -0.23
N GLY A 150 2.85 17.42 -1.12
CA GLY A 150 1.44 17.10 -0.95
C GLY A 150 1.14 16.28 0.31
N GLU A 151 2.00 15.31 0.64
CA GLU A 151 1.86 14.48 1.85
C GLU A 151 2.26 15.26 3.11
N LEU A 152 3.27 16.13 3.01
CA LEU A 152 3.72 16.94 4.12
C LEU A 152 2.64 17.95 4.56
N ARG A 153 2.00 18.64 3.61
CA ARG A 153 0.90 19.57 3.93
C ARG A 153 -0.24 18.86 4.66
N ARG A 154 -0.62 17.65 4.25
CA ARG A 154 -1.62 16.84 4.95
C ARG A 154 -1.18 16.43 6.35
N THR A 155 0.08 16.01 6.46
CA THR A 155 0.71 15.63 7.71
C THR A 155 0.65 16.80 8.70
N LEU A 156 1.08 18.00 8.29
CA LEU A 156 1.04 19.20 9.11
C LEU A 156 -0.38 19.68 9.40
N GLN A 157 -1.29 19.61 8.44
CA GLN A 157 -2.70 19.94 8.66
C GLN A 157 -3.33 19.05 9.74
N SER A 158 -2.99 17.75 9.76
CA SER A 158 -3.47 16.82 10.79
C SER A 158 -2.93 17.15 12.19
N LEU A 159 -1.69 17.65 12.28
CA LEU A 159 -1.01 17.97 13.55
C LEU A 159 -1.36 19.36 14.09
N ALA A 160 -1.63 20.34 13.22
CA ALA A 160 -1.80 21.74 13.60
C ALA A 160 -3.23 22.28 13.43
N CYS A 161 -3.97 21.81 12.43
CA CYS A 161 -5.29 22.35 12.06
C CYS A 161 -6.44 21.42 12.50
N GLY A 162 -6.15 20.15 12.76
CA GLY A 162 -7.10 19.11 13.14
C GLY A 162 -7.73 19.27 14.53
N LYS A 163 -8.31 18.18 15.04
CA LYS A 163 -8.93 18.13 16.38
C LYS A 163 -7.89 18.10 17.49
N ALA A 164 -6.84 17.29 17.33
CA ALA A 164 -5.74 17.17 18.27
C ALA A 164 -4.56 18.02 17.76
N ARG A 165 -4.57 19.30 18.14
CA ARG A 165 -3.59 20.30 17.68
C ARG A 165 -2.34 20.28 18.54
N VAL A 166 -1.49 19.29 18.32
CA VAL A 166 -0.22 19.15 19.04
C VAL A 166 0.82 20.15 18.57
N LEU A 167 0.66 20.69 17.36
CA LEU A 167 1.42 21.84 16.86
C LEU A 167 0.50 23.06 16.75
N ALA A 168 1.08 24.25 16.84
CA ALA A 168 0.41 25.51 16.52
C ALA A 168 0.99 26.09 15.23
N LYS A 169 0.11 26.46 14.29
CA LYS A 169 0.46 27.07 13.00
C LYS A 169 0.41 28.60 13.10
N ASN A 170 1.38 29.27 12.50
CA ASN A 170 1.41 30.71 12.31
C ASN A 170 1.68 31.06 10.84
N PRO A 171 0.78 31.79 10.15
CA PRO A 171 -0.54 32.28 10.60
C PRO A 171 -1.57 31.17 10.83
N LYS A 172 -2.51 31.39 11.76
CA LYS A 172 -3.60 30.42 12.02
C LYS A 172 -4.51 30.30 10.80
N GLY A 173 -4.83 29.07 10.39
CA GLY A 173 -5.66 28.78 9.22
C GLY A 173 -5.99 27.30 9.12
N LYS A 174 -6.86 26.94 8.16
CA LYS A 174 -7.19 25.53 7.87
C LYS A 174 -6.19 24.89 6.92
N ASP A 175 -5.62 25.68 6.03
CA ASP A 175 -4.73 25.23 4.96
C ASP A 175 -3.26 25.52 5.32
N ILE A 176 -2.37 24.78 4.67
CA ILE A 176 -0.92 24.87 4.85
C ILE A 176 -0.31 25.56 3.63
N GLU A 177 0.28 26.72 3.86
CA GLU A 177 0.92 27.59 2.86
C GLU A 177 2.43 27.63 3.05
N ASP A 178 3.18 28.06 2.02
CA ASP A 178 4.65 27.96 1.99
C ASP A 178 5.36 28.77 3.08
N GLY A 179 4.78 29.90 3.47
CA GLY A 179 5.30 30.77 4.52
C GLY A 179 4.87 30.37 5.94
N ASP A 180 4.09 29.30 6.10
CA ASP A 180 3.62 28.88 7.41
C ASP A 180 4.76 28.36 8.27
N LYS A 181 4.67 28.70 9.55
CA LYS A 181 5.56 28.24 10.61
C LYS A 181 4.80 27.43 11.66
N PHE A 182 5.51 26.50 12.27
CA PHE A 182 4.97 25.55 13.22
C PHE A 182 5.80 25.55 14.50
N ILE A 183 5.11 25.58 15.64
CA ILE A 183 5.69 25.45 16.98
C ILE A 183 4.97 24.34 17.75
N CYS A 184 5.63 23.77 18.75
CA CYS A 184 4.96 22.88 19.70
C CYS A 184 3.85 23.63 20.46
N ASN A 185 2.65 23.03 20.56
CA ASN A 185 1.56 23.62 21.32
C ASN A 185 1.69 23.26 22.80
N ASP A 186 2.36 24.12 23.56
CA ASP A 186 2.53 23.99 25.01
C ASP A 186 1.21 23.95 25.79
N ASP A 187 0.16 24.58 25.25
CA ASP A 187 -1.17 24.64 25.84
C ASP A 187 -2.05 23.45 25.41
N PHE A 188 -1.46 22.41 24.81
CA PHE A 188 -2.20 21.25 24.35
C PHE A 188 -2.89 20.51 25.52
N LYS A 189 -4.22 20.45 25.46
CA LYS A 189 -5.05 19.73 26.45
C LYS A 189 -5.83 18.62 25.78
N HIS A 190 -5.82 17.44 26.40
CA HIS A 190 -6.65 16.32 25.95
C HIS A 190 -7.04 15.40 27.11
N LYS A 191 -8.31 14.99 27.14
CA LYS A 191 -8.89 14.15 28.20
C LYS A 191 -8.25 12.76 28.27
N LEU A 192 -7.94 12.18 27.11
CA LEU A 192 -7.32 10.85 27.02
C LEU A 192 -5.81 10.94 27.18
N PHE A 193 -5.22 9.90 27.81
CA PHE A 193 -3.77 9.70 27.89
C PHE A 193 -3.19 9.26 26.54
N ARG A 194 -3.79 8.24 25.92
CA ARG A 194 -3.42 7.76 24.59
C ARG A 194 -4.35 8.38 23.54
N ILE A 195 -3.77 9.08 22.57
CA ILE A 195 -4.45 9.91 21.60
C ILE A 195 -4.07 9.42 20.22
N LYS A 196 -5.07 9.06 19.40
CA LYS A 196 -4.85 8.72 18.00
C LYS A 196 -5.01 9.96 17.14
N ILE A 197 -3.92 10.43 16.55
CA ILE A 197 -3.95 11.52 15.57
C ILE A 197 -4.08 10.88 14.20
N ASN A 198 -5.32 10.79 13.72
CA ASN A 198 -5.56 10.24 12.39
C ASN A 198 -4.94 11.17 11.34
N GLN A 199 -4.21 10.60 10.39
CA GLN A 199 -3.85 11.32 9.17
C GLN A 199 -5.12 11.80 8.48
N ILE A 200 -5.03 12.98 7.87
CA ILE A 200 -6.07 13.46 6.99
C ILE A 200 -5.99 12.61 5.73
N GLN A 201 -7.01 11.76 5.55
CA GLN A 201 -7.14 10.99 4.32
C GLN A 201 -7.39 11.98 3.18
N MET A 202 -6.60 11.85 2.10
CA MET A 202 -7.06 12.40 0.84
C MET A 202 -8.40 11.77 0.51
N LYS A 203 -9.35 12.60 0.11
CA LYS A 203 -10.41 12.07 -0.74
C LYS A 203 -9.72 11.56 -2.00
N GLU A 204 -10.07 10.34 -2.40
CA GLU A 204 -9.61 9.77 -3.67
C GLU A 204 -9.72 10.85 -4.74
N THR A 205 -8.59 11.17 -5.36
CA THR A 205 -8.56 12.18 -6.42
C THR A 205 -9.24 11.61 -7.67
N VAL A 206 -9.73 12.49 -8.54
CA VAL A 206 -10.34 12.04 -9.81
C VAL A 206 -9.28 11.29 -10.64
N GLU A 207 -8.03 11.70 -10.54
CA GLU A 207 -6.87 11.08 -11.17
C GLU A 207 -6.57 9.68 -10.62
N GLU A 208 -6.58 9.50 -9.29
CA GLU A 208 -6.43 8.18 -8.66
C GLU A 208 -7.57 7.24 -9.01
N GLN A 209 -8.81 7.75 -9.02
CA GLN A 209 -9.98 6.97 -9.40
C GLN A 209 -9.91 6.54 -10.87
N ALA A 210 -9.53 7.46 -11.76
CA ALA A 210 -9.34 7.18 -13.19
C ALA A 210 -8.22 6.16 -13.42
N SER A 211 -7.08 6.34 -12.74
CA SER A 211 -5.94 5.41 -12.79
C SER A 211 -6.30 4.01 -12.30
N THR A 212 -7.04 3.91 -11.20
CA THR A 212 -7.53 2.63 -10.65
C THR A 212 -8.49 1.96 -11.63
N THR A 213 -9.41 2.72 -12.22
CA THR A 213 -10.37 2.23 -13.20
C THR A 213 -9.67 1.72 -14.46
N GLU A 214 -8.68 2.47 -14.96
CA GLU A 214 -7.86 2.09 -16.11
C GLU A 214 -7.10 0.77 -15.87
N ARG A 215 -6.49 0.61 -14.68
CA ARG A 215 -5.84 -0.67 -14.30
C ARG A 215 -6.83 -1.84 -14.31
N VAL A 216 -8.05 -1.64 -13.82
CA VAL A 216 -9.10 -2.67 -13.87
C VAL A 216 -9.45 -3.03 -15.31
N PHE A 217 -9.51 -2.05 -16.22
CA PHE A 217 -9.76 -2.33 -17.64
C PHE A 217 -8.61 -3.11 -18.29
N GLN A 218 -7.36 -2.76 -17.99
CA GLN A 218 -6.19 -3.49 -18.49
C GLN A 218 -6.16 -4.93 -17.96
N ASP A 219 -6.41 -5.13 -16.66
CA ASP A 219 -6.49 -6.48 -16.05
C ASP A 219 -7.59 -7.34 -16.70
N ARG A 220 -8.73 -6.73 -17.04
CA ARG A 220 -9.81 -7.43 -17.76
C ARG A 220 -9.37 -7.88 -19.14
N GLN A 221 -8.55 -7.10 -19.87
CA GLN A 221 -8.02 -7.52 -21.16
C GLN A 221 -7.15 -8.76 -21.04
N TYR A 222 -6.25 -8.82 -20.05
CA TYR A 222 -5.45 -10.01 -19.80
C TYR A 222 -6.28 -11.23 -19.39
N GLN A 223 -7.37 -11.02 -18.63
CA GLN A 223 -8.30 -12.10 -18.30
C GLN A 223 -9.07 -12.62 -19.51
N ILE A 224 -9.48 -11.75 -20.43
CA ILE A 224 -10.11 -12.15 -21.70
C ILE A 224 -9.14 -13.00 -22.53
N ASP A 225 -7.89 -12.53 -22.69
CA ASP A 225 -6.86 -13.27 -23.42
C ASP A 225 -6.63 -14.67 -22.83
N ALA A 226 -6.43 -14.73 -21.51
CA ALA A 226 -6.18 -15.98 -20.82
C ALA A 226 -7.37 -16.94 -20.91
N ALA A 227 -8.61 -16.42 -20.95
CA ALA A 227 -9.81 -17.22 -21.17
C ALA A 227 -9.85 -17.78 -22.59
N ILE A 228 -9.65 -16.93 -23.62
CA ILE A 228 -9.64 -17.35 -25.04
C ILE A 228 -8.57 -18.43 -25.26
N VAL A 229 -7.34 -18.19 -24.83
CA VAL A 229 -6.22 -19.14 -25.00
C VAL A 229 -6.54 -20.46 -24.31
N ARG A 230 -7.13 -20.45 -23.11
CA ARG A 230 -7.50 -21.67 -22.38
C ARG A 230 -8.59 -22.47 -23.10
N ILE A 231 -9.61 -21.80 -23.61
CA ILE A 231 -10.70 -22.41 -24.38
C ILE A 231 -10.15 -23.00 -25.68
N MET A 232 -9.41 -22.21 -26.46
CA MET A 232 -8.84 -22.63 -27.74
C MET A 232 -7.85 -23.78 -27.57
N LYS A 233 -7.00 -23.76 -26.53
CA LYS A 233 -6.07 -24.86 -26.23
C LYS A 233 -6.79 -26.19 -25.96
N MET A 234 -7.97 -26.13 -25.34
CA MET A 234 -8.80 -27.30 -25.00
C MET A 234 -9.61 -27.81 -26.19
N ARG A 235 -10.26 -26.90 -26.93
CA ARG A 235 -11.16 -27.25 -28.05
C ARG A 235 -10.41 -27.49 -29.36
N LYS A 236 -9.20 -26.95 -29.51
CA LYS A 236 -8.35 -26.92 -30.72
C LYS A 236 -8.95 -26.16 -31.90
N THR A 237 -10.22 -26.37 -32.18
CA THR A 237 -10.97 -25.70 -33.23
C THR A 237 -12.34 -25.28 -32.69
N LEU A 238 -12.75 -24.03 -32.93
CA LEU A 238 -14.01 -23.51 -32.42
C LEU A 238 -14.58 -22.41 -33.34
N SER A 239 -15.91 -22.40 -33.52
CA SER A 239 -16.57 -21.32 -34.26
C SER A 239 -16.63 -20.04 -33.43
N HIS A 240 -16.72 -18.88 -34.10
CA HIS A 240 -16.74 -17.58 -33.44
C HIS A 240 -17.87 -17.46 -32.41
N ASN A 241 -19.10 -17.84 -32.76
CA ASN A 241 -20.24 -17.75 -31.86
C ASN A 241 -20.08 -18.64 -30.61
N LEU A 242 -19.51 -19.84 -30.78
CA LEU A 242 -19.25 -20.75 -29.67
C LEU A 242 -18.13 -20.22 -28.76
N LEU A 243 -17.04 -19.70 -29.35
CA LEU A 243 -15.96 -19.07 -28.59
C LEU A 243 -16.48 -17.89 -27.76
N VAL A 244 -17.24 -17.00 -28.39
CA VAL A 244 -17.84 -15.84 -27.72
C VAL A 244 -18.74 -16.26 -26.56
N SER A 245 -19.58 -17.29 -26.77
CA SER A 245 -20.47 -17.83 -25.73
C SER A 245 -19.68 -18.44 -24.57
N GLU A 246 -18.66 -19.26 -24.83
CA GLU A 246 -17.83 -19.85 -23.78
C GLU A 246 -17.05 -18.78 -23.00
N VAL A 247 -16.51 -17.75 -23.67
CA VAL A 247 -15.83 -16.63 -23.02
C VAL A 247 -16.79 -15.88 -22.09
N TYR A 248 -18.02 -15.58 -22.53
CA TYR A 248 -19.01 -14.92 -21.68
C TYR A 248 -19.41 -15.75 -20.45
N ASN A 249 -19.50 -17.08 -20.59
CA ASN A 249 -19.81 -17.96 -19.46
C ASN A 249 -18.67 -18.03 -18.43
N GLN A 250 -17.42 -17.90 -18.89
CA GLN A 250 -16.24 -17.98 -18.02
C GLN A 250 -15.96 -16.65 -17.28
N LEU A 251 -16.20 -15.51 -17.94
CA LEU A 251 -15.90 -14.20 -17.38
C LEU A 251 -17.01 -13.69 -16.45
N LYS A 252 -16.62 -13.11 -15.31
CA LYS A 252 -17.56 -12.58 -14.29
C LYS A 252 -17.83 -11.07 -14.44
N PHE A 253 -17.53 -10.51 -15.62
CA PHE A 253 -17.71 -9.09 -15.90
C PHE A 253 -18.23 -8.88 -17.33
N PRO A 254 -18.94 -7.76 -17.60
CA PRO A 254 -19.39 -7.44 -18.95
C PRO A 254 -18.21 -7.21 -19.90
N VAL A 255 -18.24 -7.84 -21.07
CA VAL A 255 -17.28 -7.62 -22.16
C VAL A 255 -18.02 -7.02 -23.34
N LYS A 256 -17.51 -5.92 -23.91
CA LYS A 256 -18.09 -5.35 -25.12
C LYS A 256 -17.67 -6.19 -26.33
N PRO A 257 -18.56 -6.48 -27.30
CA PRO A 257 -18.20 -7.24 -28.49
C PRO A 257 -17.00 -6.68 -29.27
N ALA A 258 -16.87 -5.34 -29.33
CA ALA A 258 -15.75 -4.67 -29.98
C ALA A 258 -14.41 -4.95 -29.30
N ASP A 259 -14.39 -5.01 -27.97
CA ASP A 259 -13.18 -5.29 -27.19
C ASP A 259 -12.77 -6.75 -27.36
N LEU A 260 -13.73 -7.68 -27.33
CA LEU A 260 -13.48 -9.09 -27.58
C LEU A 260 -12.89 -9.34 -28.97
N LYS A 261 -13.44 -8.66 -30.00
CA LYS A 261 -12.89 -8.73 -31.36
C LYS A 261 -11.44 -8.27 -31.40
N LYS A 262 -11.12 -7.11 -30.80
CA LYS A 262 -9.73 -6.61 -30.71
C LYS A 262 -8.79 -7.60 -30.02
N ARG A 263 -9.25 -8.28 -28.96
CA ARG A 263 -8.45 -9.31 -28.28
C ARG A 263 -8.20 -10.54 -29.14
N ILE A 264 -9.21 -10.99 -29.89
CA ILE A 264 -9.05 -12.11 -30.84
C ILE A 264 -8.02 -11.76 -31.92
N GLU A 265 -8.11 -10.59 -32.55
CA GLU A 265 -7.11 -10.18 -33.56
C GLU A 265 -5.70 -10.13 -32.94
N SER A 266 -5.55 -9.55 -31.73
CA SER A 266 -4.27 -9.50 -31.04
C SER A 266 -3.70 -10.89 -30.69
N LEU A 267 -4.55 -11.91 -30.50
CA LEU A 267 -4.10 -13.30 -30.29
C LEU A 267 -3.73 -13.99 -31.60
N ILE A 268 -4.34 -13.59 -32.72
CA ILE A 268 -3.95 -14.05 -34.05
C ILE A 268 -2.59 -13.47 -34.45
N ASP A 269 -2.40 -12.16 -34.28
CA ASP A 269 -1.14 -11.47 -34.58
C ASP A 269 0.05 -11.97 -33.75
N ARG A 270 -0.23 -12.62 -32.60
CA ARG A 270 0.77 -13.23 -31.71
C ARG A 270 0.88 -14.75 -31.86
N ASP A 271 0.32 -15.32 -32.93
CA ASP A 271 0.39 -16.74 -33.28
C ASP A 271 -0.17 -17.70 -32.20
N TYR A 272 -1.11 -17.25 -31.35
CA TYR A 272 -1.80 -18.15 -30.41
C TYR A 272 -2.91 -18.95 -31.10
N MET A 273 -3.52 -18.38 -32.14
CA MET A 273 -4.63 -18.96 -32.89
C MET A 273 -4.69 -18.35 -34.29
N GLU A 274 -5.30 -19.03 -35.26
CA GLU A 274 -5.49 -18.52 -36.62
C GLU A 274 -6.96 -18.65 -37.03
N ARG A 275 -7.33 -17.89 -38.07
CA ARG A 275 -8.59 -18.12 -38.78
C ARG A 275 -8.44 -19.34 -39.68
N ASP A 276 -9.47 -20.15 -39.74
CA ASP A 276 -9.51 -21.26 -40.69
C ASP A 276 -9.44 -20.74 -42.13
N LYS A 277 -8.75 -21.49 -43.00
CA LYS A 277 -8.48 -21.09 -44.39
C LYS A 277 -9.74 -21.08 -45.25
N GLU A 278 -10.69 -21.94 -44.94
CA GLU A 278 -11.93 -22.10 -45.72
C GLU A 278 -13.10 -21.37 -45.05
N ASN A 279 -13.07 -21.22 -43.72
CA ASN A 279 -14.14 -20.60 -42.95
C ASN A 279 -13.66 -19.48 -42.00
N PRO A 280 -13.80 -18.20 -42.38
CA PRO A 280 -13.41 -17.06 -41.52
C PRO A 280 -14.13 -16.98 -40.17
N ASN A 281 -15.25 -17.69 -39.99
CA ASN A 281 -16.00 -17.79 -38.73
C ASN A 281 -15.51 -18.92 -37.82
N GLN A 282 -14.39 -19.57 -38.16
CA GLN A 282 -13.79 -20.65 -37.40
C GLN A 282 -12.34 -20.30 -37.07
N TYR A 283 -11.93 -20.68 -35.86
CA TYR A 283 -10.57 -20.46 -35.38
C TYR A 283 -9.91 -21.78 -35.03
N ASN A 284 -8.59 -21.86 -35.26
CA ASN A 284 -7.73 -23.00 -34.93
C ASN A 284 -6.63 -22.55 -33.95
N TYR A 285 -6.30 -23.37 -32.96
CA TYR A 285 -5.24 -23.10 -32.00
C TYR A 285 -3.87 -23.52 -32.54
N ILE A 286 -2.85 -22.66 -32.44
CA ILE A 286 -1.52 -22.87 -33.06
C ILE A 286 -0.43 -23.24 -32.04
N ALA A 287 -0.52 -22.72 -30.80
CA ALA A 287 0.57 -22.76 -29.81
C ALA A 287 0.66 -24.05 -28.94
#